data_AF-A0A2I2UAY2-F1
#
_entry.id   AF-A0A2I2UAY2-F1
#
_cell.length_a   1.000
_cell.length_b   1.000
_cell.length_c   1.000
_cell.angle_alpha   90.00
_cell.angle_beta   90.00
_cell.angle_gamma   90.00
#
_symmetry.space_group_name_H-M   'P 1'
#
loop_
_entity.id
_entity.type
_entity.pdbx_description
1 polymer ?
#
loop_
_entity_poly.entity_id
_entity_poly.type
_entity_poly.pdbx_seq_one_letter_code
_entity_poly.pdbx_strand_id
1 'polypeptide(L)'
;MATMHRPRCSLPDVLGAAELVRRRRRRRRYALSGSVWKKRTLTWRVHSFPQSSALSQEMVRTLMHHALTTWGVESGLKFQEVGFQSPTEPDIVIDFARAYHQDSYPFDGQGGTLAHAFFPGEHSISGDTHFDDEEIWTYGSKGTTFRDVLSPSLSVPMKSHVSMDAVSVGFL
;
A
#
# COMPACT_ATOMS: atom_id res chain seq x y z
N MET A 1 16.90 8.17 -18.40
CA MET A 1 16.89 7.16 -17.32
C MET A 1 16.42 7.72 -15.97
N ALA A 2 15.48 8.68 -15.95
CA ALA A 2 15.10 9.40 -14.71
C ALA A 2 13.91 8.80 -13.94
N THR A 3 13.21 7.81 -14.51
CA THR A 3 11.99 7.22 -13.93
C THR A 3 12.24 5.99 -13.07
N MET A 4 13.36 5.29 -13.27
CA MET A 4 13.68 4.04 -12.53
C MET A 4 14.30 4.28 -11.15
N HIS A 5 14.77 5.50 -10.86
CA HIS A 5 15.32 5.90 -9.55
C HIS A 5 14.28 6.57 -8.64
N ARG A 6 13.00 6.52 -9.01
CA ARG A 6 11.93 7.07 -8.17
C ARG A 6 11.47 5.98 -7.20
N PRO A 7 11.22 6.33 -5.92
CA PRO A 7 10.67 5.38 -4.97
C PRO A 7 9.32 4.87 -5.48
N ARG A 8 9.08 3.58 -5.32
CA ARG A 8 7.94 2.86 -5.91
C ARG A 8 7.53 1.70 -5.02
N CYS A 9 6.38 1.10 -5.33
CA CYS A 9 6.02 -0.21 -4.80
C CYS A 9 6.96 -1.28 -5.37
N SER A 10 7.38 -2.26 -4.56
CA SER A 10 8.29 -3.33 -4.98
C SER A 10 7.65 -4.40 -5.84
N LEU A 11 6.30 -4.45 -5.91
CA LEU A 11 5.64 -5.44 -6.74
C LEU A 11 6.03 -5.25 -8.21
N PRO A 12 6.49 -6.32 -8.90
CA PRO A 12 6.89 -6.22 -10.29
C PRO A 12 5.67 -5.87 -11.15
N ASP A 13 5.81 -4.86 -12.02
CA ASP A 13 4.80 -4.45 -12.99
C ASP A 13 4.38 -5.57 -13.97
N VAL A 14 5.06 -6.73 -13.96
CA VAL A 14 4.92 -7.82 -14.93
C VAL A 14 5.00 -9.16 -14.22
N LEU A 15 3.88 -9.86 -14.14
CA LEU A 15 3.83 -11.25 -13.69
C LEU A 15 4.03 -12.19 -14.90
N GLY A 16 5.27 -12.63 -15.14
CA GLY A 16 5.60 -13.77 -15.99
C GLY A 16 5.55 -13.59 -17.53
N ALA A 17 6.18 -14.55 -18.22
CA ALA A 17 6.35 -14.55 -19.69
C ALA A 17 5.04 -14.73 -20.48
N ALA A 18 4.01 -15.32 -19.88
CA ALA A 18 2.68 -15.49 -20.49
C ALA A 18 2.00 -14.13 -20.79
N GLU A 19 2.30 -13.09 -20.01
CA GLU A 19 1.70 -11.76 -20.15
C GLU A 19 2.35 -10.95 -21.29
N LEU A 20 3.59 -11.27 -21.69
CA LEU A 20 4.29 -10.61 -22.80
C LEU A 20 3.55 -10.78 -24.13
N VAL A 21 2.84 -11.89 -24.33
CA VAL A 21 2.06 -12.17 -25.55
C VAL A 21 0.80 -11.28 -25.62
N ARG A 22 0.20 -10.91 -24.47
CA ARG A 22 -0.98 -10.03 -24.40
C ARG A 22 -0.68 -8.55 -24.62
N ARG A 23 0.60 -8.13 -24.55
CA ARG A 23 1.05 -6.72 -24.64
C ARG A 23 0.73 -6.00 -25.95
N ARG A 24 0.27 -6.68 -27.01
CA ARG A 24 -0.17 -6.02 -28.26
C ARG A 24 -1.52 -5.30 -28.15
N ARG A 25 -2.28 -5.46 -27.05
CA ARG A 25 -3.54 -4.73 -26.85
C ARG A 25 -3.64 -4.14 -25.44
N ARG A 26 -3.29 -2.85 -25.33
CA ARG A 26 -3.64 -1.88 -24.26
C ARG A 26 -3.07 -2.21 -22.85
N ARG A 27 -2.00 -1.48 -22.48
CA ARG A 27 -1.34 -1.46 -21.15
C ARG A 27 -2.35 -1.18 -20.01
N ARG A 28 -2.53 -2.14 -19.10
CA ARG A 28 -3.07 -1.90 -17.75
C ARG A 28 -1.89 -1.92 -16.76
N ARG A 29 -1.83 -0.93 -15.86
CA ARG A 29 -0.74 -0.71 -14.87
C ARG A 29 -0.99 -1.46 -13.54
N TYR A 30 -1.76 -2.54 -13.59
CA TYR A 30 -2.14 -3.33 -12.42
C TYR A 30 -2.06 -4.81 -12.76
N ALA A 31 -1.67 -5.62 -11.79
CA ALA A 31 -1.58 -7.06 -11.96
C ALA A 31 -2.95 -7.71 -11.77
N LEU A 32 -3.45 -8.35 -12.83
CA LEU A 32 -4.65 -9.17 -12.80
C LEU A 32 -4.30 -10.56 -12.23
N SER A 33 -4.11 -10.67 -10.92
CA SER A 33 -3.93 -11.98 -10.26
C SER A 33 -5.18 -12.87 -10.39
N GLY A 34 -6.34 -12.29 -10.74
CA GLY A 34 -7.61 -13.02 -10.83
C GLY A 34 -8.19 -13.41 -9.48
N SER A 35 -7.46 -13.18 -8.38
CA SER A 35 -7.98 -13.29 -7.02
C SER A 35 -8.72 -12.01 -6.63
N VAL A 36 -9.85 -12.21 -5.95
CA VAL A 36 -10.78 -11.16 -5.50
C VAL A 36 -11.30 -11.51 -4.12
N TRP A 37 -11.62 -10.50 -3.33
CA TRP A 37 -12.30 -10.73 -2.05
C TRP A 37 -13.65 -11.42 -2.26
N LYS A 38 -13.84 -12.55 -1.59
CA LYS A 38 -15.12 -13.30 -1.59
C LYS A 38 -16.21 -12.60 -0.77
N LYS A 39 -15.83 -11.65 0.08
CA LYS A 39 -16.72 -10.86 0.93
C LYS A 39 -16.55 -9.37 0.67
N ARG A 40 -17.60 -8.60 0.98
CA ARG A 40 -17.63 -7.15 0.74
C ARG A 40 -17.24 -6.31 1.96
N THR A 41 -17.29 -6.90 3.15
CA THR A 41 -16.86 -6.25 4.39
C THR A 41 -15.55 -6.89 4.82
N LEU A 42 -14.48 -6.10 4.80
CA LEU A 42 -13.13 -6.49 5.17
C LEU A 42 -12.77 -5.88 6.51
N THR A 43 -12.16 -6.67 7.37
CA THR A 43 -11.60 -6.23 8.64
C THR A 43 -10.13 -5.88 8.46
N TRP A 44 -9.67 -4.83 9.13
CA TRP A 44 -8.27 -4.41 9.06
C TRP A 44 -7.74 -4.00 10.44
N ARG A 45 -6.42 -4.07 10.61
CA ARG A 45 -5.75 -3.61 11.84
C ARG A 45 -4.34 -3.12 11.52
N VAL A 46 -3.93 -2.06 12.19
CA VAL A 46 -2.52 -1.66 12.28
C VAL A 46 -1.82 -2.50 13.35
N HIS A 47 -0.91 -3.39 12.94
CA HIS A 47 -0.15 -4.26 13.83
C HIS A 47 1.03 -3.54 14.47
N SER A 48 1.82 -2.81 13.69
CA SER A 48 2.93 -1.99 14.17
C SER A 48 2.87 -0.57 13.62
N PHE A 49 3.72 0.31 14.14
CA PHE A 49 3.73 1.74 13.84
C PHE A 49 5.14 2.20 13.47
N PRO A 50 5.28 3.22 12.62
CA PRO A 50 6.59 3.65 12.17
C PRO A 50 7.42 4.15 13.35
N GLN A 51 8.59 3.57 13.58
CA GLN A 51 9.52 3.94 14.65
C GLN A 51 10.52 5.00 14.17
N SER A 52 10.81 5.04 12.87
CA SER A 52 11.74 6.04 12.29
C SER A 52 11.08 7.39 12.01
N SER A 53 9.77 7.51 12.24
CA SER A 53 8.97 8.69 11.89
C SER A 53 8.34 9.37 13.11
N ALA A 54 8.08 10.67 13.03
CA ALA A 54 7.44 11.44 14.10
C ALA A 54 5.90 11.36 14.10
N LEU A 55 5.31 10.36 13.44
CA LEU A 55 3.86 10.21 13.33
C LEU A 55 3.29 9.55 14.59
N SER A 56 2.23 10.12 15.14
CA SER A 56 1.50 9.47 16.24
C SER A 56 0.73 8.25 15.72
N GLN A 57 0.53 7.25 16.58
CA GLN A 57 -0.25 6.06 16.22
C GLN A 57 -1.69 6.41 15.82
N GLU A 58 -2.29 7.41 16.46
CA GLU A 58 -3.62 7.94 16.12
C GLU A 58 -3.64 8.56 14.73
N MET A 59 -2.58 9.29 14.36
CA MET A 59 -2.45 9.85 13.02
C MET A 59 -2.36 8.73 11.98
N VAL A 60 -1.52 7.71 12.21
CA VAL A 60 -1.40 6.56 11.31
C VAL A 60 -2.76 5.87 11.11
N ARG A 61 -3.48 5.58 12.19
CA ARG A 61 -4.82 4.98 12.11
C ARG A 61 -5.80 5.87 11.32
N THR A 62 -5.76 7.18 11.56
CA THR A 62 -6.60 8.16 10.84
C THR A 62 -6.32 8.13 9.34
N LEU A 63 -5.05 8.11 8.94
CA LEU A 63 -4.65 8.06 7.54
C LEU A 63 -5.04 6.75 6.87
N MET A 64 -4.83 5.61 7.55
CA MET A 64 -5.25 4.31 7.03
C MET A 64 -6.76 4.21 6.89
N HIS A 65 -7.51 4.69 7.88
CA HIS A 65 -8.97 4.76 7.81
C HIS A 65 -9.44 5.60 6.62
N HIS A 66 -8.85 6.78 6.42
CA HIS A 66 -9.16 7.66 5.28
C HIS A 66 -8.85 7.00 3.93
N ALA A 67 -7.67 6.39 3.79
CA ALA A 67 -7.27 5.68 2.58
C ALA A 67 -8.25 4.54 2.26
N LEU A 68 -8.50 3.64 3.20
CA LEU A 68 -9.41 2.50 3.03
C LEU A 68 -10.84 2.95 2.76
N THR A 69 -11.32 4.01 3.42
CA THR A 69 -12.65 4.58 3.15
C THR A 69 -12.76 5.05 1.70
N THR A 70 -11.74 5.74 1.19
CA THR A 70 -11.71 6.23 -0.20
C THR A 70 -11.76 5.06 -1.18
N TRP A 71 -10.98 4.00 -0.92
CA TRP A 71 -11.04 2.77 -1.70
C TRP A 71 -12.39 2.06 -1.63
N GLY A 72 -13.04 2.07 -0.46
CA GLY A 72 -14.37 1.48 -0.27
C GLY A 72 -15.44 2.14 -1.13
N VAL A 73 -15.37 3.47 -1.31
CA VAL A 73 -16.29 4.22 -2.19
C VAL A 73 -16.15 3.77 -3.65
N GLU A 74 -14.93 3.64 -4.16
CA GLU A 74 -14.67 3.30 -5.57
C GLU A 74 -14.89 1.81 -5.87
N SER A 75 -14.56 0.92 -4.94
CA SER A 75 -14.67 -0.54 -5.12
C SER A 75 -16.03 -1.12 -4.70
N GLY A 76 -16.80 -0.38 -3.89
CA GLY A 76 -18.00 -0.90 -3.23
C GLY A 76 -17.70 -1.93 -2.13
N LEU A 77 -16.47 -1.95 -1.60
CA LEU A 77 -16.06 -2.67 -0.39
C LEU A 77 -16.29 -1.79 0.85
N LYS A 78 -16.40 -2.44 2.02
CA LYS A 78 -16.48 -1.78 3.33
C LYS A 78 -15.31 -2.24 4.18
N PHE A 79 -14.70 -1.30 4.89
CA PHE A 79 -13.55 -1.55 5.74
C PHE A 79 -13.91 -1.27 7.20
N GLN A 80 -13.59 -2.22 8.08
CA GLN A 80 -13.85 -2.10 9.51
C GLN A 80 -12.57 -2.34 10.30
N GLU A 81 -12.14 -1.35 11.08
CA GLU A 81 -10.99 -1.52 11.97
C GLU A 81 -11.37 -2.46 13.12
N VAL A 82 -10.50 -3.42 13.45
CA VAL A 82 -10.69 -4.33 14.58
C VAL A 82 -9.57 -4.18 15.61
N GLY A 83 -9.96 -4.04 16.88
CA GLY A 83 -9.01 -3.94 18.00
C GLY A 83 -8.22 -5.24 18.22
N PHE A 84 -7.07 -5.14 18.90
CA PHE A 84 -6.17 -6.26 19.21
C PHE A 84 -6.83 -7.42 19.99
N GLN A 85 -7.88 -7.11 20.75
CA GLN A 85 -8.69 -8.06 21.50
C GLN A 85 -9.67 -8.88 20.65
N SER A 86 -9.75 -8.62 19.34
CA SER A 86 -10.57 -9.44 18.45
C SER A 86 -10.05 -10.88 18.43
N PRO A 87 -10.91 -11.88 18.65
CA PRO A 87 -10.52 -13.29 18.65
C PRO A 87 -10.17 -13.82 17.24
N THR A 88 -10.51 -13.06 16.20
CA THR A 88 -10.22 -13.40 14.80
C THR A 88 -9.18 -12.44 14.22
N GLU A 89 -8.22 -13.00 13.47
CA GLU A 89 -7.30 -12.24 12.62
C GLU A 89 -8.08 -11.39 11.61
N PRO A 90 -7.63 -10.16 11.31
CA PRO A 90 -8.23 -9.32 10.29
C PRO A 90 -7.93 -9.86 8.88
N ASP A 91 -8.69 -9.39 7.89
CA ASP A 91 -8.39 -9.70 6.48
C ASP A 91 -7.16 -8.95 5.95
N ILE A 92 -6.84 -7.81 6.57
CA ILE A 92 -5.75 -6.93 6.16
C ILE A 92 -4.98 -6.54 7.40
N VAL A 93 -3.75 -7.02 7.52
CA VAL A 93 -2.79 -6.53 8.51
C VAL A 93 -1.93 -5.44 7.88
N ILE A 94 -1.82 -4.31 8.56
CA ILE A 94 -0.92 -3.20 8.19
C ILE A 94 0.29 -3.24 9.12
N ASP A 95 1.48 -3.44 8.56
CA ASP A 95 2.73 -3.58 9.32
C ASP A 95 3.82 -2.61 8.82
N PHE A 96 4.67 -2.15 9.71
CA PHE A 96 5.86 -1.35 9.46
C PHE A 96 7.07 -2.23 9.78
N ALA A 97 7.81 -2.62 8.74
CA ALA A 97 8.89 -3.59 8.85
C ALA A 97 10.18 -3.06 8.22
N ARG A 98 11.32 -3.65 8.58
CA ARG A 98 12.64 -3.24 8.08
C ARG A 98 13.32 -4.43 7.43
N ALA A 99 14.05 -4.18 6.34
CA ALA A 99 14.83 -5.18 5.63
C ALA A 99 14.07 -6.51 5.47
N TYR A 100 14.67 -7.64 5.85
CA TYR A 100 14.01 -8.95 5.82
C TYR A 100 12.98 -9.11 6.95
N HIS A 101 11.72 -9.34 6.56
CA HIS A 101 10.58 -9.43 7.48
C HIS A 101 9.67 -10.63 7.20
N GLN A 102 10.27 -11.78 6.88
CA GLN A 102 9.63 -13.11 6.86
C GLN A 102 8.63 -13.37 5.72
N ASP A 103 8.59 -12.54 4.67
CA ASP A 103 7.69 -12.70 3.53
C ASP A 103 8.40 -12.88 2.17
N SER A 104 9.72 -13.08 2.17
CA SER A 104 10.60 -13.20 1.00
C SER A 104 10.79 -11.93 0.16
N TYR A 105 10.21 -10.79 0.57
CA TYR A 105 10.34 -9.50 -0.12
C TYR A 105 11.03 -8.48 0.81
N PRO A 106 12.35 -8.57 1.03
CA PRO A 106 13.01 -7.65 1.94
C PRO A 106 12.96 -6.20 1.42
N PHE A 107 12.78 -5.25 2.35
CA PHE A 107 12.98 -3.83 2.05
C PHE A 107 14.46 -3.52 1.81
N ASP A 108 14.72 -2.49 1.02
CA ASP A 108 16.04 -2.02 0.60
C ASP A 108 16.48 -0.73 1.29
N GLY A 109 15.69 -0.24 2.25
CA GLY A 109 15.96 0.93 3.06
C GLY A 109 15.60 2.25 2.36
N GLN A 110 16.01 3.35 2.98
CA GLN A 110 15.55 4.69 2.61
C GLN A 110 15.78 5.06 1.13
N GLY A 111 14.73 5.57 0.49
CA GLY A 111 14.70 6.04 -0.89
C GLY A 111 14.42 4.95 -1.93
N GLY A 112 14.21 3.70 -1.50
CA GLY A 112 13.96 2.55 -2.35
C GLY A 112 12.48 2.17 -2.44
N THR A 113 12.17 0.97 -1.97
CA THR A 113 10.84 0.38 -1.88
C THR A 113 10.11 0.96 -0.68
N LEU A 114 8.97 1.61 -0.94
CA LEU A 114 8.21 2.25 0.13
C LEU A 114 7.32 1.27 0.90
N ALA A 115 6.70 0.36 0.15
CA ALA A 115 5.70 -0.56 0.66
C ALA A 115 5.41 -1.67 -0.36
N HIS A 116 4.87 -2.78 0.11
CA HIS A 116 4.20 -3.79 -0.71
C HIS A 116 2.92 -4.30 -0.06
N ALA A 117 2.09 -4.94 -0.87
CA ALA A 117 0.87 -5.58 -0.42
C ALA A 117 0.73 -6.95 -1.09
N PHE A 118 0.00 -7.84 -0.43
CA PHE A 118 -0.30 -9.16 -0.95
C PHE A 118 -1.72 -9.20 -1.51
N PHE A 119 -1.92 -9.97 -2.57
CA PHE A 119 -3.24 -10.15 -3.16
C PHE A 119 -4.22 -10.82 -2.18
N PRO A 120 -5.54 -10.63 -2.38
CA PRO A 120 -6.55 -11.40 -1.67
C PRO A 120 -6.34 -12.90 -1.91
N GLY A 121 -6.56 -13.72 -0.88
CA GLY A 121 -6.23 -15.13 -0.91
C GLY A 121 -6.57 -15.86 0.40
N GLU A 122 -6.20 -17.13 0.47
CA GLU A 122 -6.45 -18.00 1.63
C GLU A 122 -5.19 -18.23 2.49
N HIS A 123 -4.04 -17.72 2.05
CA HIS A 123 -2.80 -17.76 2.85
C HIS A 123 -2.85 -16.69 3.94
N SER A 124 -2.15 -16.93 5.05
CA SER A 124 -2.15 -16.06 6.23
C SER A 124 -1.70 -14.62 5.95
N ILE A 125 -0.84 -14.40 4.96
CA ILE A 125 -0.34 -13.07 4.57
C ILE A 125 -1.19 -12.40 3.47
N SER A 126 -2.23 -13.08 2.98
CA SER A 126 -3.01 -12.57 1.86
C SER A 126 -3.78 -11.32 2.26
N GLY A 127 -3.66 -10.24 1.48
CA GLY A 127 -4.27 -8.95 1.80
C GLY A 127 -3.42 -8.04 2.68
N ASP A 128 -2.38 -8.57 3.34
CA ASP A 128 -1.52 -7.78 4.21
C ASP A 128 -0.75 -6.72 3.42
N THR A 129 -0.46 -5.59 4.09
CA THR A 129 0.28 -4.47 3.52
C THR A 129 1.42 -4.10 4.46
N HIS A 130 2.64 -4.13 3.94
CA HIS A 130 3.84 -3.80 4.69
C HIS A 130 4.45 -2.49 4.18
N PHE A 131 4.89 -1.66 5.10
CA PHE A 131 5.55 -0.38 4.89
C PHE A 131 7.00 -0.48 5.33
N ASP A 132 7.92 0.13 4.58
CA ASP A 132 9.31 0.22 5.00
C ASP A 132 9.43 1.21 6.17
N ASP A 133 9.81 0.72 7.34
CA ASP A 133 10.05 1.52 8.54
C ASP A 133 11.43 2.22 8.50
N GLU A 134 12.24 1.98 7.47
CA GLU A 134 13.46 2.77 7.22
C GLU A 134 13.17 4.07 6.47
N GLU A 135 11.93 4.26 5.99
CA GLU A 135 11.46 5.52 5.42
C GLU A 135 11.00 6.52 6.51
N ILE A 136 11.13 7.81 6.19
CA ILE A 136 10.64 8.89 7.04
C ILE A 136 9.25 9.32 6.56
N TRP A 137 8.22 8.71 7.15
CA TRP A 137 6.81 9.00 6.88
C TRP A 137 6.39 10.33 7.52
N THR A 138 5.71 11.16 6.74
CA THR A 138 5.21 12.46 7.20
C THR A 138 3.78 12.68 6.72
N TYR A 139 3.03 13.49 7.46
CA TYR A 139 1.68 13.89 7.10
C TYR A 139 1.45 15.36 7.45
N GLY A 140 0.89 16.11 6.50
CA GLY A 140 0.83 17.56 6.58
C GLY A 140 2.21 18.19 6.38
N SER A 141 2.21 19.48 6.07
CA SER A 141 3.38 20.11 5.47
C SER A 141 3.87 21.30 6.29
N LYS A 142 5.20 21.40 6.42
CA LYS A 142 5.88 22.67 6.18
C LYS A 142 6.24 22.80 4.68
N GLY A 143 5.31 22.47 3.78
CA GLY A 143 5.53 22.47 2.34
C GLY A 143 4.44 21.72 1.52
N THR A 144 3.28 22.37 1.34
CA THR A 144 2.16 22.07 0.42
C THR A 144 1.09 21.03 0.78
N THR A 145 -0.12 21.32 0.27
CA THR A 145 -1.45 21.17 0.91
C THR A 145 -2.28 20.02 0.32
N PHE A 146 -3.26 19.56 1.11
CA PHE A 146 -4.36 18.59 0.89
C PHE A 146 -5.27 18.82 -0.36
N ARG A 147 -4.74 19.14 -1.53
CA ARG A 147 -5.53 19.16 -2.77
C ARG A 147 -4.68 18.72 -3.93
N ASP A 148 -4.77 17.43 -4.28
CA ASP A 148 -4.58 16.91 -5.64
C ASP A 148 -4.84 15.39 -5.67
N VAL A 149 -6.11 14.96 -5.50
CA VAL A 149 -6.49 13.53 -5.68
C VAL A 149 -7.78 13.37 -6.51
N LEU A 150 -8.11 14.31 -7.39
CA LEU A 150 -9.22 14.15 -8.34
C LEU A 150 -8.79 14.20 -9.81
N SER A 151 -7.59 13.72 -10.16
CA SER A 151 -7.25 13.53 -11.58
C SER A 151 -6.56 12.19 -11.88
N PRO A 152 -7.00 11.44 -12.91
CA PRO A 152 -6.47 10.13 -13.25
C PRO A 152 -5.21 10.18 -14.13
N SER A 153 -4.58 11.34 -14.30
CA SER A 153 -3.41 11.45 -15.17
C SER A 153 -2.46 12.58 -14.78
N LEU A 154 -1.18 12.19 -14.75
CA LEU A 154 0.06 12.98 -14.85
C LEU A 154 0.73 13.46 -13.55
N SER A 155 1.79 12.71 -13.22
CA SER A 155 3.15 13.18 -12.89
C SER A 155 3.32 14.58 -12.29
N VAL A 156 3.66 14.61 -10.99
CA VAL A 156 4.26 15.75 -10.30
C VAL A 156 5.59 15.27 -9.63
N PRO A 157 6.64 16.11 -9.51
CA PRO A 157 7.93 15.67 -8.97
C PRO A 157 7.98 15.84 -7.45
N MET A 158 7.94 14.73 -6.70
CA MET A 158 8.26 14.74 -5.26
C MET A 158 9.76 14.61 -5.04
N LYS A 159 10.35 15.61 -4.37
CA LYS A 159 11.68 15.56 -3.73
C LYS A 159 11.53 14.86 -2.39
N SER A 160 12.11 13.66 -2.24
CA SER A 160 12.45 12.96 -0.97
C SER A 160 11.48 13.04 0.24
N HIS A 161 10.18 13.22 0.02
CA HIS A 161 9.16 13.23 1.06
C HIS A 161 8.10 12.23 0.61
N VAL A 162 7.98 11.12 1.34
CA VAL A 162 7.01 10.07 1.04
C VAL A 162 5.76 10.35 1.86
N SER A 163 4.70 10.75 1.17
CA SER A 163 3.37 10.84 1.78
C SER A 163 2.77 9.44 1.82
N MET A 164 2.06 9.11 2.91
CA MET A 164 1.24 7.88 3.01
C MET A 164 0.08 7.85 1.98
N ASP A 165 -0.05 8.90 1.15
CA ASP A 165 -0.89 8.90 -0.04
C ASP A 165 -0.46 7.87 -1.10
N ALA A 166 0.78 7.36 -1.02
CA ALA A 166 1.33 6.37 -1.95
C ALA A 166 0.96 4.91 -1.65
N VAL A 167 0.05 4.66 -0.69
CA VAL A 167 -0.53 3.31 -0.54
C VAL A 167 -1.45 3.09 -1.75
N SER A 168 -0.84 2.60 -2.82
CA SER A 168 -1.59 1.91 -3.86
C SER A 168 -2.19 0.68 -3.22
N VAL A 169 -3.37 0.84 -2.61
CA VAL A 169 -4.33 -0.23 -2.35
C VAL A 169 -4.93 -0.69 -3.70
N GLY A 170 -4.13 -0.69 -4.77
CA GLY A 170 -4.48 -1.09 -6.12
C GLY A 170 -4.53 -2.61 -6.29
N PHE A 171 -4.70 -3.33 -5.18
CA PHE A 171 -4.65 -4.78 -5.11
C PHE A 171 -5.80 -5.38 -4.26
N LEU A 172 -6.73 -4.57 -3.74
CA LEU A 172 -7.98 -5.06 -3.13
C LEU A 172 -9.11 -5.17 -4.16
#